data_AF-A0A377U2B7-F1
#
_entry.id   AF-A0A377U2B7-F1
#
_cell.length_a   1.000
_cell.length_b   1.000
_cell.length_c   1.000
_cell.angle_alpha   90.00
_cell.angle_beta   90.00
_cell.angle_gamma   90.00
#
_symmetry.space_group_name_H-M   'P 1'
#
loop_
_entity.id
_entity.type
_entity.pdbx_description
1 polymer ?
#
loop_
_entity_poly.entity_id
_entity_poly.type
_entity_poly.pdbx_seq_one_letter_code
_entity_poly.pdbx_strand_id
1 'polypeptide(L)'
;MARNRAGKALITLPDNAHVMPPLVIEDESYMLLAITAAGRMLMFPVSDLPQLSKGKGNKIISIPAAEAAAGQDGLAHLFVLPPQSTLTIHVGKRKIKLRPEELQKSPASAAAAVR
;
A
#
# COMPACT_ATOMS: atom_id res chain seq x y z
N MET A 1 -2.96 -17.53 30.38
CA MET A 1 -1.81 -16.77 29.85
C MET A 1 -2.07 -15.29 30.03
N ALA A 2 -1.31 -14.61 30.89
CA ALA A 2 -1.53 -13.20 31.22
C ALA A 2 -1.29 -12.31 29.99
N ARG A 3 -2.33 -11.62 29.53
CA ARG A 3 -2.25 -10.65 28.43
C ARG A 3 -1.59 -9.40 28.98
N ASN A 4 -0.40 -9.07 28.48
CA ASN A 4 0.35 -7.91 28.96
C ASN A 4 -0.45 -6.61 28.73
N ARG A 5 -0.57 -5.78 29.76
CA ARG A 5 -1.37 -4.53 29.73
C ARG A 5 -0.79 -3.49 28.78
N ALA A 6 0.52 -3.53 28.53
CA ALA A 6 1.24 -2.62 27.65
C ALA A 6 1.11 -2.92 26.14
N GLY A 7 0.43 -4.01 25.77
CA GLY A 7 0.28 -4.42 24.36
C GLY A 7 1.55 -5.01 23.74
N LYS A 8 1.60 -5.09 22.41
CA LYS A 8 2.72 -5.62 21.62
C LYS A 8 3.12 -4.60 20.55
N ALA A 9 4.39 -4.25 20.48
CA ALA A 9 4.94 -3.49 19.35
C ALA A 9 4.92 -4.37 18.08
N LEU A 10 3.98 -4.06 17.17
CA LEU A 10 3.76 -4.83 15.95
C LEU A 10 4.41 -4.18 14.73
N ILE A 11 4.17 -2.88 14.51
CA ILE A 11 4.70 -2.13 13.38
C ILE A 11 5.63 -1.03 13.87
N THR A 12 6.79 -0.88 13.22
CA THR A 12 7.73 0.23 13.49
C THR A 12 7.49 1.34 12.49
N LEU A 13 7.16 2.54 12.98
CA LEU A 13 6.89 3.70 12.15
C LEU A 13 8.17 4.52 11.92
N PRO A 14 8.45 4.96 10.68
CA PRO A 14 9.39 6.05 10.43
C PRO A 14 8.95 7.37 11.09
N ASP A 15 9.85 8.34 11.14
CA ASP A 15 9.56 9.67 11.68
C ASP A 15 8.35 10.30 10.97
N ASN A 16 7.42 10.86 11.77
CA ASN A 16 6.17 11.48 11.32
C ASN A 16 5.23 10.58 10.51
N ALA A 17 5.48 9.27 10.45
CA ALA A 17 4.62 8.33 9.77
C ALA A 17 3.40 7.95 10.62
N HIS A 18 2.31 7.61 9.93
CA HIS A 18 1.05 7.20 10.54
C HIS A 18 0.72 5.76 10.12
N VAL A 19 0.02 5.03 11.00
CA VAL A 19 -0.45 3.69 10.71
C VAL A 19 -1.59 3.76 9.69
N MET A 20 -1.48 2.97 8.61
CA MET A 20 -2.59 2.76 7.68
C MET A 20 -3.66 1.87 8.30
N PRO A 21 -4.95 2.06 7.95
CA PRO A 21 -6.00 1.12 8.35
C PRO A 21 -5.61 -0.31 7.94
N PRO A 22 -5.69 -1.30 8.86
CA PRO A 22 -5.44 -2.69 8.51
C PRO A 22 -6.41 -3.16 7.43
N LEU A 23 -5.90 -3.86 6.42
CA LEU A 23 -6.69 -4.46 5.35
C LEU A 23 -6.81 -5.96 5.60
N VAL A 24 -8.04 -6.47 5.52
CA VAL A 24 -8.28 -7.91 5.54
C VAL A 24 -8.00 -8.44 4.13
N ILE A 25 -7.17 -9.47 4.04
CA ILE A 25 -6.90 -10.20 2.80
C ILE A 25 -7.80 -11.43 2.82
N GLU A 26 -8.84 -11.42 1.99
CA GLU A 26 -9.80 -12.54 1.90
C GLU A 26 -9.29 -13.69 1.01
N ASP A 27 -8.39 -13.39 0.07
CA ASP A 27 -7.85 -14.34 -0.90
C ASP A 27 -6.42 -13.93 -1.31
N GLU A 28 -5.50 -14.89 -1.41
CA GLU A 28 -4.10 -14.67 -1.78
C GLU A 28 -3.92 -14.30 -3.27
N SER A 29 -4.91 -14.60 -4.11
CA SER A 29 -4.94 -14.22 -5.53
C SER A 29 -5.27 -12.75 -5.76
N TYR A 30 -5.60 -12.01 -4.70
CA TYR A 30 -5.93 -10.60 -4.81
C TYR A 30 -4.69 -9.75 -5.10
N MET A 31 -4.96 -8.56 -5.63
CA MET A 31 -3.96 -7.59 -6.00
C MET A 31 -3.92 -6.50 -4.94
N LEU A 32 -2.72 -6.10 -4.55
CA LEU A 32 -2.50 -4.92 -3.73
C LEU A 32 -2.29 -3.71 -4.64
N LEU A 33 -3.04 -2.64 -4.38
CA LEU A 33 -2.93 -1.36 -5.06
C LEU A 33 -2.51 -0.27 -4.07
N ALA A 34 -1.39 0.37 -4.34
CA ALA A 34 -0.87 1.52 -3.60
C ALA A 34 -0.99 2.80 -4.43
N ILE A 35 -1.45 3.89 -3.82
CA ILE A 35 -1.55 5.23 -4.43
C ILE A 35 -0.89 6.25 -3.51
N THR A 36 0.10 7.00 -4.03
CA THR A 36 0.77 8.06 -3.27
C THR A 36 0.01 9.39 -3.35
N ALA A 37 0.30 10.31 -2.42
CA ALA A 37 -0.26 11.67 -2.44
C ALA A 37 0.15 12.44 -3.71
N ALA A 38 1.34 12.18 -4.24
CA ALA A 38 1.78 12.69 -5.54
C ALA A 38 1.10 12.04 -6.76
N GLY A 39 0.15 11.11 -6.57
CA GLY A 39 -0.63 10.49 -7.64
C GLY A 39 0.07 9.33 -8.37
N ARG A 40 1.13 8.76 -7.81
CA ARG A 40 1.78 7.57 -8.35
C ARG A 40 1.01 6.33 -7.93
N MET A 41 0.82 5.37 -8.84
CA MET A 41 0.09 4.13 -8.59
C MET A 41 0.97 2.91 -8.85
N LEU A 42 0.90 1.91 -7.98
CA LEU A 42 1.58 0.63 -8.16
C LEU A 42 0.64 -0.50 -7.76
N MET A 43 0.58 -1.53 -8.61
CA MET A 43 -0.27 -2.69 -8.40
C MET A 43 0.52 -3.97 -8.63
N PHE A 44 0.39 -4.93 -7.72
CA PHE A 44 1.05 -6.25 -7.80
C PHE A 44 0.29 -7.27 -6.94
N PRO A 45 0.50 -8.59 -7.14
CA PRO A 45 -0.14 -9.63 -6.33
C PRO A 45 0.18 -9.47 -4.84
N VAL A 46 -0.83 -9.63 -3.97
CA VAL A 46 -0.62 -9.50 -2.51
C VAL A 46 0.31 -10.59 -1.97
N SER A 47 0.35 -11.75 -2.64
CA SER A 47 1.26 -12.86 -2.37
C SER A 47 2.74 -12.50 -2.47
N ASP A 48 3.09 -11.43 -3.18
CA ASP A 48 4.49 -11.01 -3.34
C ASP A 48 5.00 -10.26 -2.10
N LEU A 49 4.12 -9.89 -1.16
CA LEU A 49 4.52 -9.30 0.12
C LEU A 49 5.00 -10.37 1.10
N PRO A 50 6.24 -10.26 1.63
CA PRO A 50 6.71 -11.20 2.64
C PRO A 50 5.90 -11.08 3.94
N GLN A 51 5.45 -12.21 4.47
CA GLN A 51 4.75 -12.28 5.74
C GLN A 51 5.73 -12.11 6.91
N LEU A 52 5.47 -11.11 7.77
CA LEU A 52 6.31 -10.81 8.93
C LEU A 52 5.48 -10.80 10.22
N SER A 53 6.08 -11.26 11.32
CA SER A 53 5.41 -11.32 12.63
C SER A 53 5.43 -9.99 13.41
N LYS A 54 6.30 -9.06 12.99
CA LYS A 54 6.45 -7.67 13.45
C LYS A 54 7.53 -6.95 12.64
N GLY A 55 7.62 -5.62 12.78
CA GLY A 55 8.74 -4.80 12.31
C GLY A 55 8.30 -3.63 11.44
N LYS A 56 9.26 -2.99 10.75
CA LYS A 56 8.99 -1.89 9.80
C LYS A 56 8.26 -2.37 8.54
N GLY A 57 8.41 -3.64 8.20
CA GLY A 57 7.90 -4.20 6.94
C GLY A 57 8.82 -3.95 5.75
N ASN A 58 8.40 -4.47 4.60
CA ASN A 58 9.08 -4.27 3.32
C ASN A 58 8.47 -3.10 2.56
N LYS A 59 9.23 -2.56 1.61
CA LYS A 59 8.79 -1.42 0.80
C LYS A 59 7.66 -1.86 -0.13
N ILE A 60 6.48 -1.22 0.01
CA ILE A 60 5.32 -1.43 -0.88
C ILE A 60 5.46 -0.56 -2.14
N ILE A 61 5.75 0.72 -1.97
CA ILE A 61 5.96 1.69 -3.05
C ILE A 61 7.09 2.64 -2.64
N SER A 62 7.91 3.08 -3.61
CA SER A 62 9.03 3.98 -3.31
C SER A 62 8.55 5.42 -3.17
N ILE A 63 8.75 5.98 -1.98
CA ILE A 63 8.52 7.40 -1.67
C ILE A 63 9.83 7.95 -1.08
N PRO A 64 10.34 9.10 -1.54
CA PRO A 64 11.54 9.70 -0.97
C PRO A 64 11.37 9.96 0.53
N ALA A 65 12.34 9.50 1.34
CA ALA A 65 12.23 9.59 2.80
C ALA A 65 12.13 11.03 3.31
N ALA A 66 12.82 11.98 2.64
CA ALA A 66 12.74 13.40 2.99
C ALA A 66 11.34 13.99 2.74
N GLU A 67 10.70 13.65 1.61
CA GLU A 67 9.35 14.09 1.29
C GLU A 67 8.31 13.46 2.25
N ALA A 68 8.50 12.19 2.61
CA ALA A 68 7.66 11.50 3.60
C ALA A 68 7.76 12.13 4.99
N ALA A 69 8.98 12.41 5.47
CA ALA A 69 9.21 13.02 6.78
C ALA A 69 8.68 14.47 6.85
N ALA A 70 8.71 15.19 5.73
CA ALA A 70 8.16 16.54 5.58
C ALA A 70 6.65 16.57 5.35
N GLY A 71 5.98 15.42 5.18
CA GLY A 71 4.55 15.33 4.87
C GLY A 71 4.16 15.82 3.47
N GLN A 72 5.12 15.90 2.55
CA GLN A 72 4.91 16.37 1.17
C GLN A 72 4.41 15.25 0.24
N ASP A 73 4.88 14.02 0.46
CA ASP A 73 4.38 12.82 -0.20
C ASP A 73 4.21 11.71 0.84
N GLY A 74 3.43 10.69 0.49
CA GLY A 74 3.06 9.64 1.41
C GLY A 74 2.15 8.62 0.73
N LEU A 75 1.95 7.48 1.38
CA LEU A 75 0.95 6.52 0.93
C LEU A 75 -0.43 7.08 1.29
N ALA A 76 -1.18 7.54 0.29
CA ALA A 76 -2.49 8.15 0.48
C ALA A 76 -3.60 7.09 0.53
N HIS A 77 -3.53 6.09 -0.35
CA HIS A 77 -4.47 4.98 -0.38
C HIS A 77 -3.77 3.64 -0.57
N LEU A 78 -4.30 2.63 0.10
CA LEU A 78 -3.88 1.24 -0.02
C LEU A 78 -5.14 0.37 -0.09
N PHE A 79 -5.21 -0.49 -1.09
CA PHE A 79 -6.35 -1.38 -1.30
C PHE A 79 -5.87 -2.79 -1.60
N VAL A 80 -6.68 -3.78 -1.24
CA VAL A 80 -6.56 -5.17 -1.70
C VAL A 80 -7.85 -5.48 -2.47
N LEU A 81 -7.73 -5.92 -3.71
CA LEU A 81 -8.87 -6.08 -4.61
C LEU A 81 -8.70 -7.26 -5.57
N PRO A 82 -9.79 -7.90 -6.03
CA PRO A 82 -9.74 -8.92 -7.07
C PRO A 82 -9.10 -8.40 -8.36
N PRO A 83 -8.38 -9.22 -9.14
CA PRO A 83 -7.60 -8.79 -10.32
C PRO A 83 -8.43 -8.17 -11.46
N GLN A 84 -9.74 -8.45 -11.52
CA GLN A 84 -10.66 -7.94 -12.55
C GLN A 84 -11.51 -6.75 -12.07
N SER A 85 -11.09 -6.09 -11.00
CA SER A 85 -11.83 -4.95 -10.44
C SER A 85 -11.68 -3.70 -11.30
N THR A 86 -12.75 -2.91 -11.37
CA THR A 86 -12.72 -1.56 -11.94
C THR A 86 -12.79 -0.53 -10.82
N LEU A 87 -11.86 0.41 -10.81
CA LEU A 87 -11.82 1.48 -9.83
C LEU A 87 -12.40 2.77 -10.41
N THR A 88 -13.19 3.47 -9.61
CA THR A 88 -13.63 4.82 -9.94
C THR A 88 -13.08 5.78 -8.90
N ILE A 89 -12.16 6.64 -9.32
CA ILE A 89 -11.54 7.65 -8.47
C ILE A 89 -12.25 8.98 -8.71
N HIS A 90 -12.69 9.59 -7.62
CA HIS A 90 -13.34 10.89 -7.61
C HIS A 90 -12.37 11.95 -7.08
N VAL A 91 -12.12 13.00 -7.88
CA VAL A 91 -11.28 14.14 -7.50
C VAL A 91 -12.08 15.42 -7.72
N GLY A 92 -12.76 15.88 -6.67
CA GLY A 92 -13.72 16.97 -6.74
C GLY A 92 -14.83 16.65 -7.75
N LYS A 93 -14.90 17.41 -8.84
CA LYS A 93 -15.88 17.20 -9.93
C LYS A 93 -15.40 16.22 -11.00
N ARG A 94 -14.13 15.81 -10.97
CA ARG A 94 -13.54 14.89 -11.96
C ARG A 94 -13.75 13.46 -11.50
N LYS A 95 -14.11 12.59 -12.44
CA LYS A 95 -14.23 11.15 -12.25
C LYS A 95 -13.28 10.47 -13.22
N ILE A 96 -12.40 9.63 -12.68
CA ILE A 96 -11.49 8.78 -13.46
C ILE A 96 -11.94 7.34 -13.24
N LYS A 97 -12.22 6.62 -14.31
CA LYS A 97 -12.56 5.20 -14.26
C LYS A 97 -11.33 4.44 -14.77
N LEU A 98 -10.80 3.55 -13.94
CA LEU A 98 -9.67 2.69 -14.22
C LEU A 98 -10.18 1.25 -14.35
N ARG A 99 -10.19 0.75 -15.57
CA ARG A 99 -10.55 -0.64 -15.89
C ARG A 99 -9.38 -1.58 -15.61
N PRO A 100 -9.60 -2.91 -15.51
CA PRO A 100 -8.53 -3.87 -15.26
C PRO A 100 -7.34 -3.71 -16.21
N GLU A 101 -7.60 -3.44 -17.49
CA GLU A 101 -6.55 -3.28 -18.51
C GLU A 101 -5.73 -2.00 -18.32
N GLU A 102 -6.27 -0.99 -17.65
CA GLU A 102 -5.58 0.27 -17.32
C GLU A 102 -4.77 0.11 -16.03
N LEU A 103 -5.31 -0.65 -15.07
CA LEU A 103 -4.62 -0.96 -13.81
C LEU A 103 -3.39 -1.85 -14.03
N GLN A 104 -3.47 -2.81 -14.97
CA GLN A 104 -2.35 -3.67 -15.36
C GLN A 104 -1.26 -2.91 -16.13
N LYS A 105 -1.58 -1.79 -16.77
CA LYS A 105 -0.64 -0.95 -17.54
C LYS A 105 0.18 -0.01 -16.67
N SER A 106 -0.16 0.16 -15.39
CA SER A 106 0.72 0.91 -14.49
C SER A 106 2.09 0.23 -14.50
N PRO A 107 3.20 0.96 -14.70
CA PRO A 107 4.52 0.35 -14.78
C PRO A 107 4.79 -0.40 -13.48
N ALA A 108 4.62 -1.71 -13.53
CA ALA A 108 5.01 -2.66 -12.51
C ALA A 108 6.53 -2.64 -12.42
N SER A 109 7.08 -1.66 -11.71
CA SER A 109 8.40 -1.82 -11.08
C SER A 109 8.19 -2.19 -9.61
N ALA A 110 7.51 -3.31 -9.41
CA ALA A 110 7.54 -4.09 -8.17
C ALA A 110 8.29 -5.40 -8.45
N ALA A 111 9.49 -5.30 -9.01
CA ALA A 111 10.43 -6.42 -9.14
C ALA A 111 11.90 -5.98 -9.09
N ALA A 112 12.20 -4.68 -9.10
CA ALA A 112 13.56 -4.19 -8.94
C ALA A 112 13.80 -3.82 -7.46
N ALA A 113 14.44 -4.74 -6.73
CA ALA A 113 14.91 -4.61 -5.35
C ALA A 113 13.89 -4.89 -4.23
N VAL A 114 13.41 -6.12 -4.18
CA VAL A 114 13.25 -6.81 -2.89
C VAL A 114 14.66 -7.27 -2.47
N ARG A 115 15.43 -6.34 -1.89
CA ARG A 115 16.63 -6.57 -1.08
C ARG A 115 16.69 -5.51 -0.01
#